data_AF-S6UWV2-F1
#
_entry.id   AF-S6UWV2-F1
#
_cell.length_a   1.000
_cell.length_b   1.000
_cell.length_c   1.000
_cell.angle_alpha   90.00
_cell.angle_beta   90.00
_cell.angle_gamma   90.00
#
_symmetry.space_group_name_H-M   'P 1'
#
loop_
_entity.id
_entity.type
_entity.pdbx_description
1 polymer ?
#
loop_
_entity_poly.entity_id
_entity_poly.type
_entity_poly.pdbx_seq_one_letter_code
_entity_poly.pdbx_strand_id
1 'polypeptide(L)'
;SLMGVVRVAGKIGIPGLYVTEDPGAVDAAAKMGSLSIRLGLGWAKSHSFHTGQTPVMKYNRQLMQAIMWDRIKIADVVGVEVISLDDAPRGYGEFDAGVPKKFVIDPHGLFGGV
;
A
#
# COMPACT_ATOMS: atom_id res chain seq x y z
N SER A 1 13.87 2.60 -11.48
CA SER A 1 12.83 1.54 -11.42
C SER A 1 13.30 0.41 -10.51
N LEU A 2 12.38 -0.39 -9.94
CA LEU A 2 12.72 -1.55 -9.11
C LEU A 2 13.65 -2.55 -9.84
N MET A 3 13.42 -2.78 -11.13
CA MET A 3 14.30 -3.64 -11.96
C MET A 3 15.75 -3.15 -12.04
N GLY A 4 16.00 -1.84 -11.87
CA GLY A 4 17.36 -1.28 -11.82
C GLY A 4 18.11 -1.66 -10.53
N VAL A 5 17.43 -1.59 -9.39
CA VAL A 5 18.05 -1.74 -8.06
C VAL A 5 18.04 -3.17 -7.52
N VAL A 6 17.05 -4.00 -7.89
CA VAL A 6 16.96 -5.38 -7.41
C VAL A 6 18.04 -6.23 -8.08
N ARG A 7 18.84 -6.98 -7.29
CA ARG A 7 19.92 -7.85 -7.81
C ARG A 7 19.44 -8.92 -8.81
N VAL A 8 20.36 -9.58 -9.50
CA VAL A 8 20.04 -10.73 -10.37
C VAL A 8 19.34 -11.85 -9.58
N ALA A 9 18.41 -12.54 -10.23
CA ALA A 9 17.51 -13.54 -9.66
C ALA A 9 16.64 -13.04 -8.48
N GLY A 10 16.53 -11.72 -8.29
CA GLY A 10 15.70 -11.13 -7.24
C GLY A 10 14.20 -11.19 -7.54
N LYS A 11 13.40 -11.00 -6.48
CA LYS A 11 11.93 -11.00 -6.58
C LYS A 11 11.39 -9.60 -6.36
N ILE A 12 10.39 -9.22 -7.14
CA ILE A 12 9.67 -7.95 -7.02
C ILE A 12 8.23 -8.26 -6.61
N GLY A 13 7.86 -7.90 -5.38
CA GLY A 13 6.47 -7.94 -4.90
C GLY A 13 5.79 -6.61 -5.16
N ILE A 14 4.59 -6.65 -5.76
CA ILE A 14 3.87 -5.47 -6.23
C ILE A 14 2.49 -5.44 -5.55
N PRO A 15 2.41 -4.89 -4.32
CA PRO A 15 1.13 -4.68 -3.64
C PRO A 15 0.39 -3.43 -4.13
N GLY A 16 1.07 -2.53 -4.86
CA GLY A 16 0.47 -1.34 -5.45
C GLY A 16 -0.61 -1.70 -6.46
N LEU A 17 -1.69 -0.91 -6.47
CA LEU A 17 -2.81 -1.12 -7.38
C LEU A 17 -2.43 -0.67 -8.80
N TYR A 18 -2.67 -1.56 -9.76
CA TYR A 18 -2.66 -1.27 -11.19
C TYR A 18 -4.01 -1.70 -11.75
N VAL A 19 -4.74 -0.78 -12.38
CA VAL A 19 -6.13 -0.97 -12.80
C VAL A 19 -6.22 -1.34 -14.27
N THR A 20 -7.30 -2.02 -14.65
CA THR A 20 -7.60 -2.34 -16.06
C THR A 20 -8.10 -1.12 -16.83
N GLU A 21 -8.72 -0.17 -16.14
CA GLU A 21 -9.20 1.09 -16.70
C GLU A 21 -8.87 2.25 -15.76
N ASP A 22 -8.23 3.28 -16.30
CA ASP A 22 -7.95 4.54 -15.60
C ASP A 22 -8.36 5.71 -16.50
N PRO A 23 -9.57 6.27 -16.37
CA PRO A 23 -10.04 7.38 -17.20
C PRO A 23 -9.15 8.62 -17.11
N GLY A 24 -8.46 8.81 -15.98
CA GLY A 24 -7.56 9.93 -15.70
C GLY A 24 -6.11 9.69 -16.11
N ALA A 25 -5.79 8.57 -16.76
CA ALA A 25 -4.43 8.22 -17.10
C ALA A 25 -3.77 9.19 -18.07
N VAL A 26 -2.43 9.24 -18.00
CA VAL A 26 -1.57 10.18 -18.73
C VAL A 26 -1.55 9.97 -20.25
N ASP A 27 -1.89 8.78 -20.74
CA ASP A 27 -1.95 8.45 -22.17
C ASP A 27 -3.00 7.37 -22.47
N ALA A 28 -3.32 7.19 -23.76
CA ALA A 28 -4.37 6.27 -24.20
C ALA A 28 -4.09 4.79 -23.86
N ALA A 29 -2.82 4.37 -23.80
CA ALA A 29 -2.47 3.00 -23.44
C ALA A 29 -2.68 2.77 -21.94
N ALA A 30 -2.24 3.71 -21.11
CA ALA A 30 -2.39 3.69 -19.66
C ALA A 30 -3.87 3.71 -19.24
N LYS A 31 -4.75 4.36 -20.03
CA LYS A 31 -6.21 4.30 -19.81
C LYS A 31 -6.76 2.87 -19.85
N MET A 32 -6.09 1.95 -20.53
CA MET A 32 -6.45 0.53 -20.62
C MET A 32 -5.49 -0.35 -19.80
N GLY A 33 -4.83 0.22 -18.79
CA GLY A 33 -3.90 -0.50 -17.91
C GLY A 33 -2.58 -0.93 -18.57
N SER A 34 -2.29 -0.46 -19.79
CA SER A 34 -1.07 -0.80 -20.51
C SER A 34 0.04 0.22 -20.20
N LEU A 35 1.12 -0.26 -19.58
CA LEU A 35 2.25 0.57 -19.16
C LEU A 35 3.49 0.30 -19.99
N SER A 36 4.21 1.37 -20.37
CA SER A 36 5.54 1.25 -20.96
C SER A 36 6.56 0.86 -19.88
N ILE A 37 6.87 -0.44 -19.80
CA ILE A 37 7.78 -1.01 -18.80
C ILE A 37 9.02 -1.59 -19.51
N ARG A 38 10.22 -1.35 -18.96
CA ARG A 38 11.49 -1.94 -19.43
C ARG A 38 11.62 -3.43 -19.06
N LEU A 39 10.68 -4.26 -19.48
CA LEU A 39 10.62 -5.69 -19.11
C LEU A 39 11.91 -6.45 -19.46
N GLY A 40 12.58 -6.12 -20.56
CA GLY A 40 13.85 -6.72 -20.95
C GLY A 40 14.97 -6.57 -19.91
N LEU A 41 14.97 -5.49 -19.11
CA LEU A 41 15.94 -5.32 -18.01
C LEU A 41 15.67 -6.32 -16.88
N GLY A 42 14.40 -6.53 -16.52
CA GLY A 42 14.01 -7.54 -15.53
C GLY A 42 14.28 -8.96 -16.04
N TRP A 43 14.00 -9.21 -17.32
CA TRP A 43 14.28 -10.48 -17.98
C TRP A 43 15.78 -10.82 -17.94
N ALA A 44 16.65 -9.88 -18.33
CA ALA A 44 18.11 -10.07 -18.32
C ALA A 44 18.68 -10.33 -16.91
N LYS A 45 17.97 -9.89 -15.88
CA LYS A 45 18.32 -10.11 -14.47
C LYS A 45 17.55 -11.28 -13.85
N SER A 46 16.82 -12.06 -14.64
CA SER A 46 16.01 -13.20 -14.19
C SER A 46 15.06 -12.83 -13.03
N HIS A 47 14.43 -11.66 -13.09
CA HIS A 47 13.50 -11.22 -12.06
C HIS A 47 12.17 -11.98 -12.12
N SER A 48 11.61 -12.27 -10.95
CA SER A 48 10.22 -12.75 -10.82
C SER A 48 9.32 -11.63 -10.28
N PHE A 49 8.13 -11.50 -10.83
CA PHE A 49 7.14 -10.48 -10.46
C PHE A 49 5.93 -11.14 -9.80
N HIS A 50 5.46 -10.60 -8.67
CA HIS A 50 4.30 -11.11 -7.94
C HIS A 50 3.31 -9.96 -7.72
N THR A 51 2.07 -10.12 -8.18
CA THR A 51 1.03 -9.08 -8.20
C THR A 51 -0.25 -9.57 -7.53
N GLY A 52 -1.24 -8.68 -7.44
CA GLY A 52 -2.62 -9.03 -7.07
C GLY A 52 -3.01 -8.58 -5.67
N GLN A 53 -4.30 -8.74 -5.38
CA GLN A 53 -4.85 -8.41 -4.07
C GLN A 53 -4.23 -9.30 -2.98
N THR A 54 -3.94 -8.69 -1.83
CA THR A 54 -3.29 -9.41 -0.73
C THR A 54 -4.25 -10.45 -0.13
N PRO A 55 -3.84 -11.73 -0.02
CA PRO A 55 -4.65 -12.74 0.67
C PRO A 55 -4.52 -12.56 2.19
N VAL A 56 -5.23 -11.58 2.76
CA VAL A 56 -5.10 -11.14 4.17
C VAL A 56 -5.20 -12.31 5.16
N MET A 57 -6.13 -13.25 4.92
CA MET A 57 -6.33 -14.42 5.79
C MET A 57 -5.10 -15.34 5.91
N LYS A 58 -4.17 -15.28 4.94
CA LYS A 58 -2.93 -16.05 5.01
C LYS A 58 -1.97 -15.54 6.09
N TYR A 59 -2.09 -14.27 6.50
CA TYR A 59 -1.08 -13.59 7.32
C TYR A 59 -1.63 -12.93 8.59
N ASN A 60 -2.93 -12.59 8.64
CA ASN A 60 -3.49 -11.76 9.72
C ASN A 60 -3.26 -12.34 11.12
N ARG A 61 -3.37 -13.66 11.32
CA ARG A 61 -3.20 -14.31 12.63
C ARG A 61 -1.76 -14.19 13.14
N GLN A 62 -0.77 -14.46 12.30
CA GLN A 62 0.64 -14.35 12.69
C GLN A 62 1.06 -12.90 12.92
N LEU A 63 0.54 -11.97 12.11
CA LEU A 63 0.80 -10.54 12.28
C LEU A 63 0.15 -9.99 13.55
N MET A 64 -1.08 -10.40 13.87
CA MET A 64 -1.72 -10.09 15.15
C MET A 64 -0.88 -10.58 16.33
N GLN A 65 -0.37 -11.82 16.27
CA GLN A 65 0.53 -12.33 17.32
C GLN A 65 1.81 -11.49 17.41
N ALA A 66 2.43 -11.10 16.30
CA ALA A 66 3.59 -10.22 16.34
C ALA A 66 3.30 -8.87 17.03
N ILE A 67 2.11 -8.31 16.84
CA ILE A 67 1.66 -7.09 17.53
C ILE A 67 1.49 -7.35 19.04
N MET A 68 0.75 -8.40 19.41
CA MET A 68 0.46 -8.73 20.82
C MET A 68 1.71 -9.11 21.63
N TRP A 69 2.78 -9.55 20.96
CA TRP A 69 4.07 -9.90 21.55
C TRP A 69 5.14 -8.81 21.36
N ASP A 70 4.73 -7.57 21.11
CA ASP A 70 5.60 -6.39 20.99
C ASP A 70 6.74 -6.55 19.97
N ARG A 71 6.56 -7.40 18.95
CA ARG A 71 7.56 -7.62 17.89
C ARG A 71 7.52 -6.52 16.82
N ILE A 72 6.47 -5.72 16.80
CA ILE A 72 6.29 -4.61 15.87
C ILE A 72 5.38 -3.52 16.46
N LYS A 73 5.79 -2.26 16.35
CA LYS A 73 4.98 -1.09 16.71
C LYS A 73 4.38 -0.44 15.48
N ILE A 74 3.42 -1.12 14.86
CA ILE A 74 2.96 -0.74 13.51
C ILE A 74 2.25 0.62 13.47
N ALA A 75 1.51 0.99 14.53
CA ALA A 75 0.80 2.26 14.61
C ALA A 75 1.75 3.47 14.53
N ASP A 76 2.89 3.38 15.21
CA ASP A 76 3.93 4.42 15.19
C ASP A 76 4.59 4.51 13.82
N VAL A 77 4.93 3.36 13.21
CA VAL A 77 5.62 3.30 11.91
C VAL A 77 4.79 3.94 10.80
N VAL A 78 3.46 3.79 10.83
CA VAL A 78 2.56 4.37 9.82
C VAL A 78 1.97 5.72 10.23
N GLY A 79 2.30 6.24 11.41
CA GLY A 79 1.80 7.51 11.91
C GLY A 79 0.29 7.53 12.11
N VAL A 80 -0.26 6.61 12.91
CA VAL A 80 -1.71 6.56 13.17
C VAL A 80 -2.21 7.86 13.79
N GLU A 81 -3.29 8.41 13.22
CA GLU A 81 -4.06 9.50 13.80
C GLU A 81 -5.53 9.07 13.91
N VAL A 82 -6.06 9.10 15.13
CA VAL A 82 -7.47 8.80 15.37
C VAL A 82 -8.30 10.06 15.11
N ILE A 83 -9.34 9.94 14.30
CA ILE A 83 -10.25 11.03 13.95
C ILE A 83 -11.72 10.61 14.19
N SER A 84 -12.59 11.60 14.39
CA SER A 84 -14.03 11.37 14.41
C SER A 84 -14.57 10.98 13.03
N LEU A 85 -15.81 10.51 12.97
CA LEU A 85 -16.49 10.28 11.69
C LEU A 85 -16.70 11.59 10.91
N ASP A 86 -17.03 12.68 11.58
CA ASP A 86 -17.26 14.00 10.97
C ASP A 86 -15.97 14.61 10.39
N ASP A 87 -14.81 14.22 10.94
CA ASP A 87 -13.50 14.61 10.45
C ASP A 87 -13.03 13.84 9.21
N ALA A 88 -13.73 12.77 8.81
CA ALA A 88 -13.30 11.93 7.69
C ALA A 88 -13.03 12.73 6.40
N PRO A 89 -13.90 13.68 5.95
CA PRO A 89 -13.62 14.49 4.75
C PRO A 89 -12.33 15.30 4.85
N ARG A 90 -12.03 15.86 6.02
CA ARG A 90 -10.76 16.56 6.27
C ARG A 90 -9.59 15.59 6.18
N GLY A 91 -9.71 14.41 6.79
CA GLY A 91 -8.69 13.36 6.72
C GLY A 91 -8.39 12.92 5.28
N TYR A 92 -9.40 12.79 4.43
CA TYR A 92 -9.20 12.53 3.00
C TYR A 92 -8.41 13.64 2.31
N GLY A 93 -8.75 14.91 2.54
CA GLY A 93 -8.04 16.05 1.95
C GLY A 93 -6.59 16.16 2.42
N GLU A 94 -6.32 15.96 3.71
CA GLU A 94 -4.95 15.93 4.24
C GLU A 94 -4.13 14.76 3.65
N PHE A 95 -4.73 13.56 3.54
CA PHE A 95 -4.07 12.40 2.97
C PHE A 95 -3.72 12.60 1.49
N ASP A 96 -4.62 13.21 0.71
CA ASP A 96 -4.37 13.58 -0.68
C ASP A 96 -3.22 14.60 -0.81
N ALA A 97 -3.12 15.55 0.12
CA ALA A 97 -2.01 16.51 0.20
C ALA A 97 -0.66 15.87 0.61
N GLY A 98 -0.64 14.57 0.95
CA GLY A 98 0.58 13.81 1.21
C GLY A 98 1.10 13.87 2.64
N VAL A 99 0.24 14.18 3.63
CA VAL A 99 0.67 14.12 5.04
C VAL A 99 1.13 12.69 5.41
N PRO A 100 2.17 12.53 6.25
CA PRO A 100 2.69 11.22 6.62
C PRO A 100 1.86 10.60 7.76
N LYS A 101 0.56 10.44 7.57
CA LYS A 101 -0.38 9.92 8.58
C LYS A 101 -1.23 8.77 8.04
N LYS A 102 -1.62 7.88 8.94
CA LYS A 102 -2.66 6.87 8.72
C LYS A 102 -3.89 7.22 9.55
N PHE A 103 -4.88 7.85 8.92
CA PHE A 103 -6.15 8.14 9.58
C PHE A 103 -6.92 6.86 9.92
N VAL A 104 -7.36 6.77 11.17
CA VAL A 104 -8.22 5.70 11.70
C VAL A 104 -9.46 6.38 12.28
N ILE A 105 -10.62 6.07 11.71
CA ILE A 105 -11.89 6.67 12.14
C ILE A 105 -12.40 5.91 13.37
N ASP A 106 -12.68 6.63 14.45
CA ASP A 106 -13.41 6.14 15.61
C ASP A 106 -14.85 6.69 15.58
N PRO A 107 -15.79 5.93 14.99
CA PRO A 107 -17.15 6.44 14.76
C PRO A 107 -17.99 6.55 16.03
N HIS A 108 -17.55 5.96 17.15
CA HIS A 108 -18.31 5.90 18.40
C HIS A 108 -17.53 6.43 19.62
N GLY A 109 -16.31 6.95 19.42
CA GLY A 109 -15.49 7.48 20.51
C GLY A 109 -15.00 6.41 21.50
N LEU A 110 -14.85 5.16 21.05
CA LEU A 110 -14.43 4.05 21.93
C LEU A 110 -12.97 4.16 22.37
N PHE A 111 -12.12 4.85 21.60
CA PHE A 111 -10.71 5.03 21.94
C PHE A 111 -10.45 6.21 22.89
N GLY A 112 -11.43 7.11 23.08
CA GLY A 112 -11.31 8.29 23.96
C GLY A 112 -11.34 8.00 25.47
N GLY A 113 -11.42 6.72 25.86
CA GLY A 113 -11.46 6.27 27.26
C GLY A 113 -10.16 5.63 27.77
N VAL A 114 -9.05 5.72 27.04
CA VAL A 114 -7.73 5.19 27.43
C VAL A 114 -6.70 6.29 27.51
#